data_AF-A0A832WX79-F1
#
_entry.id   AF-A0A832WX79-F1
#
_cell.length_a   1.000
_cell.length_b   1.000
_cell.length_c   1.000
_cell.angle_alpha   90.00
_cell.angle_beta   90.00
_cell.angle_gamma   90.00
#
_symmetry.space_group_name_H-M   'P 1'
#
loop_
_entity.id
_entity.type
_entity.pdbx_description
1 polymer ?
#
loop_
_entity_poly.entity_id
_entity_poly.type
_entity_poly.pdbx_seq_one_letter_code
_entity_poly.pdbx_strand_id
1 'polypeptide(L)'
;MYPLEEYERIRTSGTSGKEKWFMIPRSYINKTIIETAIPVFMLSTHNGERLAMEYGDTIYVNTAPRPFLGGSMASVASGEKEKPPLFNVVPNFNIAFEDKVKYFINNSNSIDIAATQASILVSQIMPSIKHSVSLKGLFCMDTAIAEAYFKEITEAMGTTPKTTYGSTETLFCSLPSLQYPLGFFLDWRRGIFEFIPIRKEA
;
A
#
# COMPACT_ATOMS: atom_id res chain seq x y z
N MET A 1 13.27 -11.12 23.76
CA MET A 1 13.98 -10.23 22.81
C MET A 1 14.65 -11.10 21.77
N TYR A 2 14.67 -10.70 20.50
CA TYR A 2 15.34 -11.43 19.42
C TYR A 2 16.81 -10.98 19.32
N PRO A 3 17.69 -11.75 18.66
CA PRO A 3 19.02 -11.28 18.25
C PRO A 3 18.94 -10.06 17.33
N LEU A 4 19.93 -9.15 17.40
CA LEU A 4 19.90 -7.86 16.67
C LEU A 4 19.85 -8.04 15.14
N GLU A 5 20.51 -9.08 14.65
CA GLU A 5 20.54 -9.49 13.25
C GLU A 5 19.18 -9.92 12.70
N GLU A 6 18.22 -10.25 13.58
CA GLU A 6 16.85 -10.60 13.21
C GLU A 6 15.92 -9.39 13.10
N TYR A 7 16.42 -8.19 13.39
CA TYR A 7 15.66 -6.95 13.24
C TYR A 7 15.93 -6.29 11.90
N GLU A 8 14.90 -5.63 11.40
CA GLU A 8 14.98 -4.67 10.30
C GLU A 8 14.98 -3.25 10.87
N ARG A 9 15.87 -2.41 10.34
CA ARG A 9 15.98 -0.99 10.72
C ARG A 9 15.14 -0.15 9.79
N ILE A 10 14.04 0.36 10.30
CA ILE A 10 13.08 1.15 9.52
C ILE A 10 13.10 2.60 9.99
N ARG A 11 13.19 3.53 9.03
CA ARG A 11 13.29 4.97 9.28
C ARG A 11 11.98 5.68 8.94
N THR A 12 11.54 6.59 9.79
CA THR A 12 10.45 7.53 9.44
C THR A 12 10.95 8.64 8.51
N SER A 13 10.04 9.34 7.84
CA SER A 13 10.41 10.43 6.91
C SER A 13 10.96 11.68 7.60
N GLY A 14 10.68 11.90 8.88
CA GLY A 14 11.03 13.15 9.57
C GLY A 14 10.20 14.36 9.12
N THR A 15 9.03 14.16 8.50
CA THR A 15 8.23 15.30 7.99
C THR A 15 7.79 16.26 9.11
N SER A 16 7.56 15.75 10.32
CA SER A 16 7.13 16.54 11.49
C SER A 16 8.24 16.75 12.53
N GLY A 17 9.53 16.60 12.15
CA GLY A 17 10.65 16.76 13.07
C GLY A 17 11.87 15.91 12.70
N LYS A 18 12.64 15.44 13.69
CA LYS A 18 13.74 14.53 13.41
C LYS A 18 13.23 13.13 13.05
N GLU A 19 13.92 12.49 12.13
CA GLU A 19 13.68 11.10 11.78
C GLU A 19 13.87 10.18 13.00
N LYS A 20 13.08 9.11 13.05
CA LYS A 20 13.15 8.07 14.08
C LYS A 20 13.51 6.75 13.44
N TRP A 21 14.26 5.93 14.17
CA TRP A 21 14.62 4.59 13.77
C TRP A 21 13.87 3.58 14.64
N PHE A 22 13.17 2.66 13.97
CA PHE A 22 12.46 1.55 14.58
C PHE A 22 13.19 0.25 14.28
N MET A 23 13.30 -0.58 15.31
CA MET A 23 13.81 -1.94 15.21
C MET A 23 12.61 -2.88 15.21
N ILE A 24 12.30 -3.49 14.07
CA ILE A 24 11.15 -4.38 13.95
C ILE A 24 11.64 -5.80 13.62
N PRO A 25 11.26 -6.84 14.40
CA PRO A 25 11.65 -8.21 14.10
C PRO A 25 11.19 -8.62 12.70
N ARG A 26 12.08 -9.23 11.89
CA ARG A 26 11.73 -9.70 10.54
C ARG A 26 10.61 -10.74 10.56
N SER A 27 10.54 -11.56 11.60
CA SER A 27 9.44 -12.51 11.83
C SER A 27 8.08 -11.80 11.94
N TYR A 28 8.03 -10.65 12.63
CA TYR A 28 6.82 -9.83 12.73
C TYR A 28 6.46 -9.16 11.41
N ILE A 29 7.45 -8.69 10.65
CA ILE A 29 7.24 -8.16 9.30
C ILE A 29 6.66 -9.24 8.38
N ASN A 30 7.25 -10.44 8.35
CA ASN A 30 6.75 -11.59 7.59
C ASN A 30 5.31 -11.95 7.96
N LYS A 31 5.01 -12.00 9.25
CA LYS A 31 3.65 -12.24 9.74
C LYS A 31 2.67 -11.18 9.25
N THR A 32 3.08 -9.91 9.20
CA THR A 32 2.23 -8.82 8.68
C THR A 32 2.06 -8.87 7.17
N ILE A 33 3.09 -9.27 6.43
CA ILE A 33 2.96 -9.46 4.98
C ILE A 33 1.92 -10.54 4.68
N ILE A 34 2.05 -11.71 5.31
CA ILE A 34 1.19 -12.87 5.05
C ILE A 34 -0.24 -12.62 5.55
N GLU A 35 -0.38 -12.15 6.79
CA GLU A 35 -1.69 -12.11 7.44
C GLU A 35 -2.47 -10.82 7.16
N THR A 36 -1.80 -9.75 6.70
CA THR A 36 -2.44 -8.45 6.48
C THR A 36 -2.15 -7.92 5.07
N ALA A 37 -0.90 -7.72 4.66
CA ALA A 37 -0.60 -7.03 3.39
C ALA A 37 -1.13 -7.79 2.15
N ILE A 38 -0.94 -9.11 2.06
CA ILE A 38 -1.51 -9.91 0.97
C ILE A 38 -3.05 -9.80 0.95
N PRO A 39 -3.76 -9.99 2.08
CA PRO A 39 -5.20 -9.71 2.14
C PRO A 39 -5.59 -8.29 1.75
N VAL A 40 -4.81 -7.25 2.08
CA VAL A 40 -5.07 -5.87 1.61
C VAL A 40 -5.12 -5.84 0.08
N PHE A 41 -4.13 -6.41 -0.60
CA PHE A 41 -4.11 -6.47 -2.06
C PHE A 41 -5.29 -7.28 -2.61
N MET A 42 -5.59 -8.45 -2.04
CA MET A 42 -6.75 -9.24 -2.46
C MET A 42 -8.05 -8.44 -2.34
N LEU A 43 -8.31 -7.85 -1.17
CA LEU A 43 -9.52 -7.05 -0.92
C LEU A 43 -9.57 -5.80 -1.80
N SER A 44 -8.43 -5.23 -2.17
CA SER A 44 -8.37 -4.08 -3.10
C SER A 44 -8.85 -4.41 -4.51
N THR A 45 -8.86 -5.70 -4.89
CA THR A 45 -9.37 -6.18 -6.19
C THR A 45 -10.82 -6.65 -6.15
N HIS A 46 -11.49 -6.54 -5.00
CA HIS A 46 -12.86 -7.01 -4.89
C HIS A 46 -13.82 -6.06 -5.62
N ASN A 47 -14.53 -6.58 -6.63
CA ASN A 47 -15.40 -5.78 -7.50
C ASN A 47 -16.86 -5.69 -7.03
N GLY A 48 -17.18 -6.29 -5.88
CA GLY A 48 -18.53 -6.35 -5.31
C GLY A 48 -19.15 -7.74 -5.36
N GLU A 49 -18.68 -8.60 -6.27
CA GLU A 49 -19.15 -9.99 -6.42
C GLU A 49 -18.05 -11.00 -6.13
N ARG A 50 -16.82 -10.72 -6.55
CA ARG A 50 -15.67 -11.62 -6.41
C ARG A 50 -14.35 -10.84 -6.26
N LEU A 51 -13.34 -11.56 -5.78
CA LEU A 51 -11.94 -11.12 -5.88
C LEU A 51 -11.48 -11.23 -7.34
N ALA A 52 -10.91 -10.17 -7.89
CA ALA A 52 -10.40 -10.16 -9.27
C ALA A 52 -8.90 -10.47 -9.38
N MET A 53 -8.18 -10.55 -8.25
CA MET A 53 -6.75 -10.87 -8.22
C MET A 53 -6.49 -12.30 -8.74
N GLU A 54 -5.53 -12.42 -9.65
CA GLU A 54 -5.12 -13.67 -10.29
C GLU A 54 -3.60 -13.91 -10.14
N TYR A 55 -3.18 -15.16 -10.32
CA TYR A 55 -1.76 -15.52 -10.33
C TYR A 55 -1.05 -14.86 -11.51
N GLY A 56 0.07 -14.21 -11.26
CA GLY A 56 0.85 -13.53 -12.30
C GLY A 56 0.46 -12.07 -12.55
N ASP A 57 -0.57 -11.56 -11.85
CA ASP A 57 -0.95 -10.14 -11.91
C ASP A 57 0.25 -9.22 -11.64
N THR A 58 0.28 -8.12 -12.38
CA THR A 58 1.30 -7.07 -12.27
C THR A 58 0.87 -6.02 -11.26
N ILE A 59 1.59 -5.94 -10.15
CA ILE A 59 1.32 -5.00 -9.05
C ILE A 59 2.30 -3.85 -9.13
N TYR A 60 1.82 -2.68 -9.53
CA TYR A 60 2.55 -1.44 -9.41
C TYR A 60 2.62 -0.97 -7.95
N VAL A 61 3.82 -0.71 -7.43
CA VAL A 61 4.01 -0.17 -6.08
C VAL A 61 4.88 1.07 -6.10
N ASN A 62 4.29 2.21 -5.72
CA ASN A 62 4.99 3.48 -5.56
C ASN A 62 5.25 3.78 -4.08
N THR A 63 6.20 3.08 -3.50
CA THR A 63 6.70 3.35 -2.14
C THR A 63 8.17 3.71 -2.15
N ALA A 64 8.61 4.42 -1.12
CA ALA A 64 10.03 4.73 -0.96
C ALA A 64 10.85 3.45 -0.70
N PRO A 65 12.09 3.36 -1.24
CA PRO A 65 12.97 2.21 -1.00
C PRO A 65 13.40 2.10 0.47
N ARG A 66 14.18 1.07 0.82
CA ARG A 66 14.83 1.01 2.14
C ARG A 66 15.60 2.31 2.42
N PRO A 67 15.62 2.82 3.66
CA PRO A 67 15.14 2.17 4.89
C PRO A 67 13.67 2.50 5.27
N PHE A 68 12.83 2.93 4.34
CA PHE A 68 11.41 3.23 4.66
C PHE A 68 10.56 1.96 4.72
N LEU A 69 9.40 2.04 5.39
CA LEU A 69 8.52 0.90 5.68
C LEU A 69 8.22 0.06 4.43
N GLY A 70 7.69 0.67 3.37
CA GLY A 70 7.29 -0.04 2.15
C GLY A 70 8.44 -0.82 1.50
N GLY A 71 9.59 -0.16 1.27
CA GLY A 71 10.78 -0.82 0.73
C GLY A 71 11.37 -1.89 1.66
N SER A 72 11.27 -1.71 2.98
CA SER A 72 11.75 -2.70 3.97
C SER A 72 10.87 -3.94 4.00
N MET A 73 9.54 -3.78 3.99
CA MET A 73 8.60 -4.89 3.89
C MET A 73 8.76 -5.64 2.56
N ALA A 74 8.92 -4.93 1.45
CA ALA A 74 9.16 -5.55 0.15
C ALA A 74 10.45 -6.38 0.14
N SER A 75 11.54 -5.84 0.72
CA SER A 75 12.81 -6.57 0.85
C SER A 75 12.67 -7.83 1.69
N VAL A 76 11.91 -7.77 2.79
CA VAL A 76 11.67 -8.94 3.65
C VAL A 76 10.77 -9.97 2.95
N ALA A 77 9.73 -9.53 2.24
CA ALA A 77 8.82 -10.38 1.47
C ALA A 77 9.53 -11.14 0.33
N SER A 78 10.50 -10.49 -0.30
CA SER A 78 11.25 -11.06 -1.42
C SER A 78 12.34 -12.05 -0.93
N GLY A 79 12.84 -11.86 0.30
CA GLY A 79 13.95 -12.66 0.83
C GLY A 79 15.21 -12.49 -0.03
N GLU A 80 15.92 -13.59 -0.30
CA GLU A 80 17.04 -13.62 -1.26
C GLU A 80 16.59 -13.75 -2.73
N LYS A 81 15.29 -13.99 -2.96
CA LYS A 81 14.74 -14.12 -4.31
C LYS A 81 14.31 -12.73 -4.79
N GLU A 82 14.63 -12.36 -6.02
CA GLU A 82 14.30 -11.03 -6.54
C GLU A 82 12.80 -10.79 -6.75
N LYS A 83 11.95 -11.82 -6.70
CA LYS A 83 10.50 -11.71 -6.96
C LYS A 83 9.66 -12.62 -6.04
N PRO A 84 8.58 -12.11 -5.44
CA PRO A 84 7.60 -12.95 -4.75
C PRO A 84 6.93 -13.91 -5.74
N PRO A 85 6.68 -15.17 -5.36
CA PRO A 85 6.29 -16.22 -6.32
C PRO A 85 4.87 -16.09 -6.87
N LEU A 86 4.04 -15.21 -6.32
CA LEU A 86 2.60 -15.09 -6.62
C LEU A 86 2.27 -13.96 -7.60
N PHE A 87 3.04 -12.86 -7.59
CA PHE A 87 2.70 -11.63 -8.29
C PHE A 87 3.95 -10.94 -8.84
N ASN A 88 3.79 -10.21 -9.94
CA ASN A 88 4.85 -9.44 -10.55
C ASN A 88 4.86 -8.02 -9.98
N VAL A 89 5.66 -7.79 -8.94
CA VAL A 89 5.78 -6.45 -8.34
C VAL A 89 6.69 -5.57 -9.20
N VAL A 90 6.16 -4.43 -9.62
CA VAL A 90 6.83 -3.46 -10.50
C VAL A 90 6.64 -2.03 -9.99
N PRO A 91 7.47 -1.08 -10.45
CA PRO A 91 8.80 -1.32 -10.97
C PRO A 91 9.73 -1.80 -9.85
N ASN A 92 11.02 -1.98 -10.16
CA ASN A 92 12.04 -2.24 -9.14
C ASN A 92 11.97 -1.18 -8.02
N PHE A 93 11.88 -1.63 -6.76
CA PHE A 93 11.75 -0.72 -5.61
C PHE A 93 12.90 0.28 -5.46
N ASN A 94 14.08 -0.03 -5.98
CA ASN A 94 15.30 0.76 -5.82
C ASN A 94 15.41 1.93 -6.82
N ILE A 95 14.52 2.03 -7.81
CA ILE A 95 14.55 3.18 -8.73
C ILE A 95 14.00 4.44 -8.06
N ALA A 96 14.37 5.60 -8.60
CA ALA A 96 13.90 6.89 -8.11
C ALA A 96 12.37 7.00 -8.22
N PHE A 97 11.78 7.74 -7.29
CA PHE A 97 10.32 7.91 -7.21
C PHE A 97 9.70 8.43 -8.51
N GLU A 98 10.30 9.45 -9.13
CA GLU A 98 9.84 9.99 -10.41
C GLU A 98 9.86 8.96 -11.53
N ASP A 99 10.86 8.07 -11.53
CA ASP A 99 10.95 7.01 -12.53
C ASP A 99 9.90 5.92 -12.30
N LYS A 100 9.40 5.74 -11.06
CA LYS A 100 8.22 4.90 -10.80
C LYS A 100 6.97 5.51 -11.41
N VAL A 101 6.78 6.82 -11.25
CA VAL A 101 5.65 7.54 -11.86
C VAL A 101 5.70 7.42 -13.39
N LYS A 102 6.87 7.67 -14.00
CA LYS A 102 7.07 7.48 -15.46
C LYS A 102 6.80 6.04 -15.88
N TYR A 103 7.22 5.06 -15.08
CA TYR A 103 6.94 3.65 -15.35
C TYR A 103 5.44 3.40 -15.42
N PHE A 104 4.66 3.91 -14.46
CA PHE A 104 3.19 3.75 -14.51
C PHE A 104 2.61 4.36 -15.78
N ILE A 105 2.98 5.61 -16.09
CA ILE A 105 2.45 6.33 -17.27
C ILE A 105 2.74 5.57 -18.57
N ASN A 106 3.94 4.99 -18.69
CA ASN A 106 4.35 4.28 -19.90
C ASN A 106 3.81 2.85 -19.99
N ASN A 107 3.38 2.25 -18.88
CA ASN A 107 3.01 0.83 -18.80
C ASN A 107 1.60 0.61 -18.22
N SER A 108 0.76 1.65 -18.16
CA SER A 108 -0.56 1.63 -17.53
C SER A 108 -1.49 0.53 -18.02
N ASN A 109 -1.37 0.13 -19.30
CA ASN A 109 -2.17 -0.97 -19.89
C ASN A 109 -1.71 -2.37 -19.46
N SER A 110 -0.53 -2.50 -18.86
CA SER A 110 0.03 -3.78 -18.40
C SER A 110 0.00 -3.93 -16.88
N ILE A 111 -0.52 -2.93 -16.17
CA ILE A 111 -0.62 -2.93 -14.72
C ILE A 111 -2.03 -3.39 -14.34
N ASP A 112 -2.11 -4.46 -13.58
CA ASP A 112 -3.39 -4.99 -13.09
C ASP A 112 -3.81 -4.31 -11.79
N ILE A 113 -2.86 -4.06 -10.89
CA ILE A 113 -3.13 -3.55 -9.55
C ILE A 113 -2.15 -2.42 -9.25
N ALA A 114 -2.61 -1.33 -8.63
CA ALA A 114 -1.76 -0.21 -8.24
C ALA A 114 -1.83 0.10 -6.74
N ALA A 115 -0.67 0.25 -6.11
CA ALA A 115 -0.50 0.75 -4.75
C ALA A 115 0.34 2.03 -4.78
N THR A 116 -0.28 3.18 -4.56
CA THR A 116 0.36 4.50 -4.67
C THR A 116 -0.33 5.52 -3.78
N GLN A 117 0.16 6.75 -3.75
CA GLN A 117 -0.57 7.88 -3.18
C GLN A 117 -1.57 8.42 -4.22
N ALA A 118 -2.80 8.69 -3.79
CA ALA A 118 -3.83 9.38 -4.53
C ALA A 118 -3.36 10.78 -4.98
N SER A 119 -2.61 11.50 -4.14
CA SER A 119 -1.98 12.77 -4.55
C SER A 119 -1.13 12.63 -5.81
N ILE A 120 -0.37 11.55 -5.95
CA ILE A 120 0.45 11.29 -7.14
C ILE A 120 -0.39 10.87 -8.33
N LEU A 121 -1.44 10.08 -8.09
CA LEU A 121 -2.40 9.74 -9.14
C LEU A 121 -3.00 11.01 -9.75
N VAL A 122 -3.56 11.87 -8.91
CA VAL A 122 -4.27 13.08 -9.34
C VAL A 122 -3.33 14.12 -9.94
N SER A 123 -2.16 14.36 -9.33
CA SER A 123 -1.28 15.45 -9.76
C SER A 123 -0.34 15.11 -10.91
N GLN A 124 0.05 13.84 -11.08
CA GLN A 124 1.10 13.46 -12.05
C GLN A 124 0.64 12.40 -13.05
N ILE A 125 -0.03 11.35 -12.60
CA ILE A 125 -0.38 10.21 -13.46
C ILE A 125 -1.60 10.53 -14.32
N MET A 126 -2.74 10.86 -13.72
CA MET A 126 -4.00 11.13 -14.42
C MET A 126 -3.88 12.22 -15.49
N PRO A 127 -3.18 13.36 -15.27
CA PRO A 127 -3.01 14.37 -16.31
C PRO A 127 -2.12 13.92 -17.47
N SER A 128 -1.24 12.95 -17.25
CA SER A 128 -0.27 12.47 -18.24
C SER A 128 -0.79 11.31 -19.08
N ILE A 129 -1.77 10.56 -18.57
CA ILE A 129 -2.38 9.43 -19.28
C ILE A 129 -3.51 9.94 -20.18
N LYS A 130 -3.41 9.67 -21.48
CA LYS A 130 -4.39 10.11 -22.50
C LYS A 130 -5.43 9.03 -22.85
N HIS A 131 -5.47 7.92 -22.12
CA HIS A 131 -6.37 6.80 -22.35
C HIS A 131 -7.01 6.35 -21.03
N SER A 132 -8.11 5.60 -21.10
CA SER A 132 -8.71 5.00 -19.91
C SER A 132 -7.84 3.84 -19.43
N VAL A 133 -7.55 3.81 -18.12
CA VAL A 133 -6.90 2.68 -17.46
C VAL A 133 -8.00 1.80 -16.85
N SER A 134 -7.82 0.48 -16.88
CA SER A 134 -8.74 -0.46 -16.24
C SER A 134 -7.96 -1.34 -15.26
N LEU A 135 -7.77 -0.84 -14.05
CA LEU A 135 -7.13 -1.59 -12.97
C LEU A 135 -8.12 -2.60 -12.37
N LYS A 136 -7.65 -3.81 -12.06
CA LYS A 136 -8.39 -4.79 -11.25
C LYS A 136 -8.54 -4.31 -9.81
N GLY A 137 -7.55 -3.57 -9.28
CA GLY A 137 -7.58 -3.02 -7.94
C GLY A 137 -6.70 -1.78 -7.77
N LEU A 138 -7.15 -0.88 -6.89
CA LEU A 138 -6.44 0.36 -6.58
C LEU A 138 -6.36 0.59 -5.08
N PHE A 139 -5.13 0.72 -4.59
CA PHE A 139 -4.80 0.99 -3.21
C PHE A 139 -4.13 2.37 -3.07
N CYS A 140 -4.77 3.26 -2.32
CA CYS A 140 -4.35 4.64 -2.08
C CYS A 140 -3.97 4.85 -0.61
N MET A 141 -2.76 5.36 -0.33
CA MET A 141 -2.23 5.49 1.03
C MET A 141 -2.60 6.80 1.77
N ASP A 142 -3.03 7.83 1.05
CA ASP A 142 -3.40 9.17 1.57
C ASP A 142 -4.92 9.39 1.43
N THR A 143 -5.66 8.88 2.41
CA THR A 143 -7.13 8.80 2.40
C THR A 143 -7.82 10.13 2.13
N ALA A 144 -7.35 11.26 2.69
CA ALA A 144 -7.99 12.56 2.50
C ALA A 144 -8.02 13.01 1.02
N ILE A 145 -6.96 12.71 0.26
CA ILE A 145 -6.92 13.03 -1.17
C ILE A 145 -7.74 12.03 -1.97
N ALA A 146 -7.67 10.74 -1.60
CA ALA A 146 -8.48 9.71 -2.23
C ALA A 146 -9.99 9.99 -2.07
N GLU A 147 -10.41 10.55 -0.94
CA GLU A 147 -11.79 10.96 -0.66
C GLU A 147 -12.18 12.20 -1.47
N ALA A 148 -11.33 13.23 -1.47
CA ALA A 148 -11.60 14.48 -2.19
C ALA A 148 -11.75 14.29 -3.71
N TYR A 149 -11.01 13.34 -4.30
CA TYR A 149 -11.01 13.05 -5.74
C TYR A 149 -11.57 11.66 -6.07
N PHE A 150 -12.44 11.14 -5.20
CA PHE A 150 -12.90 9.74 -5.29
C PHE A 150 -13.50 9.41 -6.66
N LYS A 151 -14.33 10.30 -7.19
CA LYS A 151 -15.03 10.09 -8.46
C LYS A 151 -14.06 10.15 -9.64
N GLU A 152 -13.20 11.15 -9.67
CA GLU A 152 -12.20 11.37 -10.73
C GLU A 152 -11.20 10.22 -10.78
N ILE A 153 -10.73 9.74 -9.63
CA ILE A 153 -9.85 8.57 -9.55
C ILE A 153 -10.57 7.33 -10.06
N THR A 154 -11.83 7.11 -9.65
CA THR A 154 -12.61 5.95 -10.07
C THR A 154 -12.84 5.93 -11.58
N GLU A 155 -13.20 7.06 -12.16
CA GLU A 155 -13.41 7.20 -13.60
C GLU A 155 -12.12 7.02 -14.40
N ALA A 156 -11.00 7.58 -13.93
CA ALA A 156 -9.73 7.49 -14.63
C ALA A 156 -9.09 6.08 -14.57
N MET A 157 -9.23 5.39 -13.43
CA MET A 157 -8.57 4.11 -13.17
C MET A 157 -9.48 2.89 -13.39
N GLY A 158 -10.79 3.11 -13.62
CA GLY A 158 -11.77 2.05 -13.88
C GLY A 158 -12.13 1.21 -12.65
N THR A 159 -11.69 1.60 -11.46
CA THR A 159 -11.97 0.90 -10.20
C THR A 159 -11.97 1.87 -9.02
N THR A 160 -12.75 1.56 -7.99
CA THR A 160 -12.85 2.41 -6.80
C THR A 160 -11.58 2.34 -5.96
N PRO A 161 -10.99 3.47 -5.52
CA PRO A 161 -9.85 3.44 -4.64
C PRO A 161 -10.22 2.81 -3.29
N LYS A 162 -9.32 1.98 -2.77
CA LYS A 162 -9.37 1.42 -1.41
C LYS A 162 -8.21 1.97 -0.59
N THR A 163 -8.36 2.00 0.73
CA THR A 163 -7.32 2.46 1.64
C THR A 163 -7.16 1.51 2.82
N THR A 164 -6.08 1.69 3.55
CA THR A 164 -5.82 1.09 4.85
C THR A 164 -5.12 2.11 5.71
N TYR A 165 -5.30 2.00 7.01
CA TYR A 165 -4.42 2.60 7.98
C TYR A 165 -3.19 1.72 8.28
N GLY A 166 -2.05 2.37 8.39
CA GLY A 166 -0.79 1.79 8.83
C GLY A 166 0.21 2.88 9.20
N SER A 167 1.23 2.52 9.96
CA SER A 167 2.31 3.43 10.32
C SER A 167 3.63 2.69 10.39
N THR A 168 4.75 3.40 10.59
CA THR A 168 6.04 2.73 10.79
C THR A 168 6.02 1.89 12.08
N GLU A 169 5.30 2.37 13.09
CA GLU A 169 5.14 1.74 14.41
C GLU A 169 4.24 0.50 14.38
N THR A 170 3.19 0.52 13.56
CA THR A 170 2.17 -0.55 13.53
C THR A 170 2.26 -1.45 12.30
N LEU A 171 3.14 -1.11 11.34
CA LEU A 171 3.17 -1.70 9.99
C LEU A 171 1.79 -1.54 9.30
N PHE A 172 1.37 -2.54 8.53
CA PHE A 172 -0.03 -2.68 8.13
C PHE A 172 -0.83 -3.26 9.29
N CYS A 173 -1.72 -2.46 9.85
CA CYS A 173 -2.57 -2.87 10.98
C CYS A 173 -4.06 -2.86 10.69
N SER A 174 -4.44 -2.69 9.42
CA SER A 174 -5.84 -2.68 9.01
C SER A 174 -6.03 -3.33 7.65
N LEU A 175 -7.29 -3.66 7.37
CA LEU A 175 -7.74 -4.23 6.11
C LEU A 175 -8.82 -3.32 5.49
N PRO A 176 -8.88 -3.19 4.16
CA PRO A 176 -9.91 -2.38 3.50
C PRO A 176 -11.31 -2.95 3.74
N SER A 177 -12.27 -2.06 3.90
CA SER A 177 -13.68 -2.44 3.91
C SER A 177 -14.17 -2.72 2.48
N LEU A 178 -14.87 -3.84 2.32
CA LEU A 178 -15.53 -4.18 1.05
C LEU A 178 -16.75 -3.30 0.80
N GLN A 179 -17.54 -3.05 1.85
CA GLN A 179 -18.81 -2.34 1.77
C GLN A 179 -18.65 -0.83 1.69
N TYR A 180 -17.63 -0.28 2.37
CA TYR A 180 -17.40 1.15 2.45
C TYR A 180 -16.05 1.47 1.78
N PRO A 181 -16.04 1.91 0.51
CA PRO A 181 -14.81 2.38 -0.14
C PRO A 181 -14.10 3.42 0.73
N LEU A 182 -12.78 3.35 0.81
CA LEU A 182 -11.93 4.14 1.73
C LEU A 182 -12.18 3.92 3.23
N GLY A 183 -13.12 3.06 3.62
CA GLY A 183 -13.21 2.52 4.97
C GLY A 183 -12.19 1.42 5.20
N PHE A 184 -11.81 1.21 6.46
CA PHE A 184 -10.96 0.10 6.89
C PHE A 184 -11.38 -0.39 8.27
N PHE A 185 -10.97 -1.61 8.61
CA PHE A 185 -11.10 -2.16 9.96
C PHE A 185 -9.73 -2.56 10.48
N LEU A 186 -9.51 -2.37 11.78
CA LEU A 186 -8.25 -2.72 12.42
C LEU A 186 -8.16 -4.23 12.61
N ASP A 187 -7.01 -4.78 12.24
CA ASP A 187 -6.73 -6.20 12.42
C ASP A 187 -6.35 -6.45 13.88
N TRP A 188 -7.28 -7.04 14.64
CA TRP A 188 -7.10 -7.35 16.07
C TRP A 188 -5.88 -8.24 16.35
N ARG A 189 -5.36 -8.96 15.34
CA ARG A 189 -4.13 -9.76 15.46
C ARG A 189 -2.86 -8.91 15.43
N ARG A 190 -2.96 -7.60 15.15
CA ARG A 190 -1.84 -6.64 15.08
C ARG A 190 -1.71 -5.79 16.33
N GLY A 191 -2.77 -5.69 17.13
CA GLY A 191 -2.73 -4.95 18.39
C GLY A 191 -4.11 -4.81 19.02
N ILE A 192 -4.10 -4.27 20.24
CA ILE A 192 -5.29 -3.79 20.93
C ILE A 192 -5.37 -2.29 20.63
N PHE A 193 -6.49 -1.86 20.07
CA PHE A 193 -6.71 -0.47 19.66
C PHE A 193 -7.77 0.14 20.56
N GLU A 194 -7.37 1.18 21.30
CA GLU A 194 -8.25 1.93 22.18
C GLU A 194 -8.46 3.34 21.63
N PHE A 195 -9.68 3.85 21.74
CA PHE A 195 -10.07 5.15 21.19
C PHE A 195 -10.53 6.07 22.31
N ILE A 196 -9.97 7.28 22.34
CA ILE A 196 -10.43 8.32 23.24
C ILE A 196 -11.64 8.99 22.58
N PRO A 197 -12.82 8.99 23.24
CA PRO A 197 -14.00 9.65 22.69
C PRO A 197 -13.77 11.15 22.58
N ILE A 198 -14.06 11.73 21.41
CA ILE A 198 -13.88 13.16 21.14
C ILE A 198 -15.00 14.00 21.78
N ARG A 199 -16.16 13.39 22.04
CA ARG A 199 -17.24 13.96 22.85
C ARG A 199 -17.44 13.07 24.07
N LYS A 200 -17.37 13.65 25.28
CA LYS A 200 -17.98 13.00 26.45
C LYS A 200 -19.47 12.89 26.14
N GLU A 201 -20.06 11.72 26.36
CA GLU A 201 -21.51 11.55 26.35
C GLU A 201 -22.12 12.70 27.16
N ALA A 202 -23.06 13.42 26.54
CA ALA A 202 -23.81 14.49 27.18
C ALA A 202 -24.90 13.89 28.08
#